data_AF-A0A1C7N0M6-F1
#
_entry.id   AF-A0A1C7N0M6-F1
#
_cell.length_a   1.000
_cell.length_b   1.000
_cell.length_c   1.000
_cell.angle_alpha   90.00
_cell.angle_beta   90.00
_cell.angle_gamma   90.00
#
_symmetry.space_group_name_H-M   'P 1'
#
loop_
_entity.id
_entity.type
_entity.pdbx_description
1 polymer ?
#
loop_
_entity_poly.entity_id
_entity_poly.type
_entity_poly.pdbx_seq_one_letter_code
_entity_poly.pdbx_strand_id
1 'polypeptide(L)'
;MKRSTTADFSKSKKVCISSSPTLRTKQSNSLAMTELLAPIKDMVLHLDKGDTEYCISSLLPPHTNAIESSFTDSEEDEEANHHDTLQLIHKTLKSIAQRQLKLETENKRFRIAIKQQHHLLTQPSNSDSSKPNEIEDKASRDVYKGTPEDDISSFKTSHMLDKLQLASTGTESQQLKPIESCQNCVNQAVEVVSAIHNGILDQRIHCQHEMHNDLRDAVNLMADQLQNITKRALKVAHEIAVEGKLGVQVEVDDSMKGIWREFVLHLNSMTQNHSEQVRDIADVSTAIARGDLSKTMTVPAKGETLVLKNTFNTMVNHLNLFASEVTRVAHEVGTEGKLGVQAKVAGVDGIWKELTDNVNTMAINLTNQVRDIAHVSKAVARGDLTKKVKVKVKGEMLDLKNTINTMVDQLCIFAGEVTRVSLEVGVDGLLGSQAVVKDVGGTWKDLTNHVNMMSEKIAGQVRDIAAVAKAVAEGDLTKKVTADAQGEVLDLINTMNTMVDQLNNFSAEVTRVSLEVGVEGKLGGQAVVKDVGGTWKDLTDNVNLMAANLTTQVRSIAEVTTAVAKGDLSKKIDVETRGEIYDLKNTVNSMVDQLNVFASEVSRV
;
A
#
# COMPACT_ATOMS: atom_id res chain seq x y z
N MET A 1 -56.98 -7.27 45.38
CA MET A 1 -57.98 -7.15 46.47
C MET A 1 -57.32 -7.59 47.78
N LYS A 2 -57.80 -7.01 48.88
CA LYS A 2 -57.27 -6.99 50.26
C LYS A 2 -57.10 -8.37 50.95
N ARG A 3 -56.07 -8.44 51.81
CA ARG A 3 -56.00 -8.93 53.22
C ARG A 3 -56.58 -10.30 53.63
N SER A 4 -55.75 -11.06 54.39
CA SER A 4 -55.88 -11.39 55.84
C SER A 4 -57.21 -12.05 56.29
N THR A 5 -57.35 -13.09 57.11
CA THR A 5 -56.53 -13.67 58.21
C THR A 5 -57.33 -14.84 58.83
N THR A 6 -56.67 -15.70 59.64
CA THR A 6 -57.15 -16.40 60.87
C THR A 6 -58.29 -17.43 60.74
N ALA A 7 -58.02 -18.73 60.96
CA ALA A 7 -58.05 -19.45 62.26
C ALA A 7 -59.47 -19.64 62.83
N ASP A 8 -59.93 -20.88 63.05
CA ASP A 8 -59.80 -21.56 64.35
C ASP A 8 -60.50 -22.94 64.38
N PHE A 9 -60.09 -23.73 65.36
CA PHE A 9 -60.49 -25.06 65.82
C PHE A 9 -62.00 -25.39 65.86
N SER A 10 -62.37 -26.68 65.77
CA SER A 10 -62.72 -27.48 66.97
C SER A 10 -63.25 -28.92 66.73
N LYS A 11 -62.75 -29.83 67.59
CA LYS A 11 -63.49 -30.72 68.54
C LYS A 11 -64.04 -32.10 68.13
N SER A 12 -63.57 -33.05 68.96
CA SER A 12 -64.35 -34.00 69.81
C SER A 12 -64.73 -35.35 69.18
N LYS A 13 -64.72 -36.51 69.86
CA LYS A 13 -64.87 -36.80 71.31
C LYS A 13 -64.60 -38.30 71.63
N LYS A 14 -64.24 -38.56 72.90
CA LYS A 14 -64.71 -39.64 73.83
C LYS A 14 -63.92 -40.97 74.06
N VAL A 15 -63.27 -41.00 75.25
CA VAL A 15 -63.67 -41.72 76.51
C VAL A 15 -63.27 -43.21 76.72
N CYS A 16 -62.24 -43.40 77.56
CA CYS A 16 -62.25 -43.98 78.93
C CYS A 16 -61.80 -45.44 79.27
N ILE A 17 -60.79 -45.47 80.17
CA ILE A 17 -60.72 -46.09 81.53
C ILE A 17 -59.78 -47.29 81.79
N SER A 18 -58.75 -46.98 82.61
CA SER A 18 -58.05 -47.72 83.69
C SER A 18 -57.48 -49.12 83.41
N SER A 19 -56.27 -49.50 83.84
CA SER A 19 -55.70 -49.35 85.18
C SER A 19 -54.21 -49.79 85.21
N SER A 20 -53.37 -49.10 85.98
CA SER A 20 -52.00 -49.51 86.38
C SER A 20 -52.08 -50.48 87.59
N PRO A 21 -51.07 -51.31 87.96
CA PRO A 21 -49.71 -50.83 88.30
C PRO A 21 -48.51 -51.82 88.16
N THR A 22 -47.35 -51.27 88.56
CA THR A 22 -46.13 -51.84 89.17
C THR A 22 -44.86 -52.05 88.33
N LEU A 23 -43.87 -51.21 88.66
CA LEU A 23 -42.45 -51.23 88.29
C LEU A 23 -41.73 -52.53 88.65
N ARG A 24 -40.76 -52.92 87.80
CA ARG A 24 -39.38 -53.23 88.24
C ARG A 24 -38.35 -53.21 87.10
N THR A 25 -37.28 -52.42 87.35
CA THR A 25 -35.86 -52.58 86.98
C THR A 25 -35.37 -52.38 85.54
N LYS A 26 -34.76 -51.20 85.34
CA LYS A 26 -33.71 -50.81 84.38
C LYS A 26 -32.42 -51.64 84.56
N GLN A 27 -31.85 -52.20 83.49
CA GLN A 27 -30.39 -52.41 83.34
C GLN A 27 -29.89 -52.78 81.92
N SER A 28 -30.73 -52.85 80.88
CA SER A 28 -30.37 -53.31 79.52
C SER A 28 -30.00 -52.22 78.50
N ASN A 29 -30.61 -51.03 78.55
CA ASN A 29 -30.59 -50.11 77.38
C ASN A 29 -29.28 -49.31 77.20
N SER A 30 -28.41 -49.21 78.22
CA SER A 30 -27.14 -48.44 78.10
C SER A 30 -26.03 -49.20 77.36
N LEU A 31 -26.08 -50.53 77.30
CA LEU A 31 -25.09 -51.33 76.57
C LEU A 31 -25.34 -51.26 75.05
N ALA A 32 -26.62 -51.29 74.65
CA ALA A 32 -27.07 -51.28 73.25
C ALA A 32 -26.78 -49.96 72.52
N MET A 33 -26.96 -48.80 73.17
CA MET A 33 -26.68 -47.49 72.55
C MET A 33 -25.18 -47.23 72.32
N THR A 34 -24.32 -47.83 73.15
CA THR A 34 -22.86 -47.71 73.03
C THR A 34 -22.31 -48.52 71.85
N GLU A 35 -22.90 -49.69 71.58
CA GLU A 35 -22.58 -50.51 70.39
C GLU A 35 -23.10 -49.88 69.09
N LEU A 36 -24.24 -49.18 69.13
CA LEU A 36 -24.82 -48.46 67.97
C LEU A 36 -24.10 -47.16 67.61
N LEU A 37 -23.52 -46.44 68.58
CA LEU A 37 -22.79 -45.18 68.35
C LEU A 37 -21.32 -45.39 67.94
N ALA A 38 -20.75 -46.56 68.22
CA ALA A 38 -19.35 -46.87 67.93
C ALA A 38 -18.99 -46.71 66.43
N PRO A 39 -19.78 -47.19 65.45
CA PRO A 39 -19.47 -47.01 64.03
C PRO A 39 -19.54 -45.56 63.56
N ILE A 40 -20.45 -44.75 64.13
CA ILE A 40 -20.58 -43.32 63.78
C ILE A 40 -19.41 -42.52 64.35
N LYS A 41 -19.02 -42.80 65.60
CA LYS A 41 -17.82 -42.23 66.23
C LYS A 41 -16.57 -42.56 65.42
N ASP A 42 -16.48 -43.79 64.91
CA ASP A 42 -15.36 -44.25 64.09
C ASP A 42 -15.34 -43.55 62.71
N MET A 43 -16.49 -43.40 62.03
CA MET A 43 -16.57 -42.60 60.81
C MET A 43 -16.18 -41.13 61.03
N VAL A 44 -16.60 -40.51 62.14
CA VAL A 44 -16.22 -39.13 62.47
C VAL A 44 -14.71 -39.02 62.68
N LEU A 45 -14.10 -39.99 63.36
CA LEU A 45 -12.65 -40.05 63.57
C LEU A 45 -11.87 -40.27 62.26
N HIS A 46 -12.38 -41.08 61.33
CA HIS A 46 -11.76 -41.28 60.01
C HIS A 46 -11.95 -40.06 59.09
N LEU A 47 -13.10 -39.38 59.15
CA LEU A 47 -13.34 -38.10 58.46
C LEU A 47 -12.40 -36.98 58.94
N ASP A 48 -12.20 -36.86 60.26
CA ASP A 48 -11.26 -35.89 60.85
C ASP A 48 -9.81 -36.17 60.43
N LYS A 49 -9.45 -37.44 60.24
CA LYS A 49 -8.14 -37.88 59.71
C LYS A 49 -8.02 -37.80 58.19
N GLY A 50 -9.06 -37.38 57.47
CA GLY A 50 -9.07 -37.29 56.00
C GLY A 50 -9.18 -38.64 55.27
N ASP A 51 -9.46 -39.74 55.98
CA ASP A 51 -9.60 -41.09 55.42
C ASP A 51 -11.04 -41.32 54.91
N THR A 52 -11.32 -40.72 53.75
CA THR A 52 -12.65 -40.73 53.15
C THR A 52 -13.05 -42.11 52.60
N GLU A 53 -12.11 -42.99 52.27
CA GLU A 53 -12.38 -44.35 51.77
C GLU A 53 -13.01 -45.24 52.86
N TYR A 54 -12.54 -45.16 54.10
CA TYR A 54 -13.12 -45.89 55.23
C TYR A 54 -14.60 -45.52 55.47
N CYS A 55 -14.91 -44.23 55.36
CA CYS A 55 -16.26 -43.69 55.55
C CYS A 55 -17.23 -44.07 54.41
N ILE A 56 -16.73 -44.31 53.20
CA ILE A 56 -17.55 -44.72 52.06
C ILE A 56 -17.78 -46.23 52.06
N SER A 57 -16.78 -47.01 52.47
CA SER A 57 -16.80 -48.48 52.49
C SER A 57 -17.50 -49.08 53.72
N SER A 58 -17.57 -48.35 54.83
CA SER A 58 -18.29 -48.80 56.03
C SER A 58 -19.79 -48.97 55.78
N LEU A 59 -20.32 -50.13 56.19
CA LEU A 59 -21.73 -50.50 56.22
C LEU A 59 -22.15 -50.69 57.68
N LEU A 60 -23.28 -50.11 58.09
CA LEU A 60 -23.95 -50.52 59.33
C LEU A 60 -24.28 -52.02 59.25
N PRO A 61 -24.04 -52.83 60.29
CA PRO A 61 -24.40 -54.25 60.27
C PRO A 61 -25.92 -54.44 60.12
N PRO A 62 -26.40 -55.41 59.33
CA PRO A 62 -27.82 -55.73 59.25
C PRO A 62 -28.26 -56.50 60.51
N HIS A 63 -29.50 -56.24 60.97
CA HIS A 63 -30.11 -56.92 62.11
C HIS A 63 -29.94 -58.44 62.03
N THR A 64 -29.18 -59.03 62.95
CA THR A 64 -29.20 -60.47 63.21
C THR A 64 -30.27 -60.79 64.24
N ASN A 65 -31.32 -61.45 63.76
CA ASN A 65 -32.39 -62.10 64.54
C ASN A 65 -31.82 -62.95 65.69
N ALA A 66 -31.90 -62.46 66.92
CA ALA A 66 -31.87 -63.27 68.14
C ALA A 66 -32.20 -62.41 69.37
N ILE A 67 -33.46 -62.02 69.54
CA ILE A 67 -34.15 -61.87 70.84
C ILE A 67 -35.64 -62.04 70.50
N GLU A 68 -36.12 -63.28 70.50
CA GLU A 68 -37.54 -63.58 70.65
C GLU A 68 -37.77 -64.09 72.06
N SER A 69 -38.84 -63.59 72.68
CA SER A 69 -39.44 -64.02 73.95
C SER A 69 -38.78 -63.53 75.25
N SER A 70 -39.11 -62.30 75.65
CA SER A 70 -40.00 -62.04 76.80
C SER A 70 -39.88 -60.58 77.27
N PHE A 71 -41.03 -59.94 77.44
CA PHE A 71 -41.36 -58.65 78.09
C PHE A 71 -42.06 -57.63 77.18
N THR A 72 -43.04 -56.97 77.79
CA THR A 72 -44.25 -56.38 77.21
C THR A 72 -44.13 -54.90 76.85
N ASP A 73 -44.74 -54.54 75.72
CA ASP A 73 -45.18 -53.24 75.19
C ASP A 73 -45.11 -52.02 76.15
N SER A 74 -44.13 -51.13 75.92
CA SER A 74 -44.26 -49.65 76.05
C SER A 74 -42.95 -48.86 75.77
N GLU A 75 -42.01 -49.37 74.97
CA GLU A 75 -40.78 -48.65 74.57
C GLU A 75 -40.44 -48.78 73.06
N GLU A 76 -41.38 -49.14 72.18
CA GLU A 76 -41.09 -49.33 70.74
C GLU A 76 -40.92 -48.01 69.94
N ASP A 77 -41.51 -46.89 70.39
CA ASP A 77 -41.47 -45.61 69.64
C ASP A 77 -40.20 -44.75 69.89
N GLU A 78 -39.54 -44.87 71.05
CA GLU A 78 -38.33 -44.08 71.35
C GLU A 78 -37.05 -44.72 70.77
N GLU A 79 -36.94 -46.05 70.72
CA GLU A 79 -35.77 -46.76 70.14
C GLU A 79 -35.76 -46.77 68.61
N ALA A 80 -36.94 -46.86 67.96
CA ALA A 80 -37.07 -46.72 66.51
C ALA A 80 -36.64 -45.32 66.03
N ASN A 81 -36.99 -44.27 66.80
CA ASN A 81 -36.64 -42.88 66.48
C ASN A 81 -35.13 -42.60 66.65
N HIS A 82 -34.48 -43.20 67.67
CA HIS A 82 -33.02 -43.11 67.81
C HIS A 82 -32.29 -43.86 66.69
N HIS A 83 -32.80 -45.03 66.25
CA HIS A 83 -32.24 -45.78 65.13
C HIS A 83 -32.31 -45.00 63.80
N ASP A 84 -33.48 -44.41 63.48
CA ASP A 84 -33.65 -43.58 62.29
C ASP A 84 -32.77 -42.32 62.33
N THR A 85 -32.62 -41.70 63.51
CA THR A 85 -31.72 -40.54 63.70
C THR A 85 -30.25 -40.94 63.48
N LEU A 86 -29.83 -42.11 63.96
CA LEU A 86 -28.47 -42.64 63.77
C LEU A 86 -28.21 -43.03 62.30
N GLN A 87 -29.19 -43.64 61.61
CA GLN A 87 -29.09 -43.89 60.17
C GLN A 87 -28.99 -42.60 59.36
N LEU A 88 -29.73 -41.56 59.76
CA LEU A 88 -29.68 -40.25 59.11
C LEU A 88 -28.31 -39.57 59.31
N ILE A 89 -27.75 -39.63 60.52
CA ILE A 89 -26.39 -39.14 60.81
C ILE A 89 -25.35 -39.91 60.00
N HIS A 90 -25.46 -41.24 59.93
CA HIS A 90 -24.56 -42.07 59.12
C HIS A 90 -24.63 -41.72 57.62
N LYS A 91 -25.84 -41.55 57.07
CA LYS A 91 -26.06 -41.15 55.68
C LYS A 91 -25.50 -39.75 55.37
N THR A 92 -25.65 -38.81 56.30
CA THR A 92 -25.09 -37.45 56.20
C THR A 92 -23.56 -37.48 56.27
N LEU A 93 -23.04 -38.29 57.21
CA LEU A 93 -21.68 -38.84 57.31
C LEU A 93 -21.05 -39.12 55.95
N LYS A 94 -21.68 -40.06 55.27
CA LYS A 94 -21.25 -40.61 53.98
C LYS A 94 -21.33 -39.57 52.86
N SER A 95 -22.36 -38.73 52.85
CA SER A 95 -22.50 -37.63 51.88
C SER A 95 -21.39 -36.60 52.01
N ILE A 96 -20.99 -36.25 53.23
CA ILE A 96 -19.85 -35.35 53.50
C ILE A 96 -18.53 -35.97 53.03
N ALA A 97 -18.30 -37.26 53.34
CA ALA A 97 -17.11 -37.98 52.87
C ALA A 97 -17.03 -38.04 51.33
N GLN A 98 -18.15 -38.31 50.66
CA GLN A 98 -18.23 -38.31 49.19
C GLN A 98 -17.96 -36.93 48.60
N ARG A 99 -18.48 -35.86 49.22
CA ARG A 99 -18.22 -34.49 48.78
C ARG A 99 -16.77 -34.09 48.97
N GLN A 100 -16.12 -34.51 50.07
CA GLN A 100 -14.69 -34.27 50.27
C GLN A 100 -13.82 -35.05 49.30
N LEU A 101 -14.12 -36.32 49.06
CA LEU A 101 -13.42 -37.11 48.05
C LEU A 101 -13.53 -36.47 46.66
N LYS A 102 -14.71 -35.92 46.32
CA LYS A 102 -14.92 -35.20 45.05
C LYS A 102 -14.08 -33.93 44.96
N LEU A 103 -14.02 -33.13 46.03
CA LEU A 103 -13.20 -31.91 46.10
C LEU A 103 -11.70 -32.21 46.08
N GLU A 104 -11.25 -33.26 46.75
CA GLU A 104 -9.85 -33.73 46.67
C GLU A 104 -9.50 -34.24 45.28
N THR A 105 -10.42 -34.95 44.62
CA THR A 105 -10.24 -35.43 43.25
C THR A 105 -10.16 -34.27 42.26
N GLU A 106 -11.00 -33.26 42.39
CA GLU A 106 -10.92 -32.03 41.59
C GLU A 106 -9.64 -31.25 41.87
N ASN A 107 -9.21 -31.12 43.13
CA ASN A 107 -7.92 -30.51 43.48
C ASN A 107 -6.74 -31.28 42.90
N LYS A 108 -6.75 -32.62 42.94
CA LYS A 108 -5.74 -33.46 42.29
C LYS A 108 -5.75 -33.26 40.76
N ARG A 109 -6.93 -33.17 40.13
CA ARG A 109 -7.06 -32.85 38.70
C ARG A 109 -6.49 -31.48 38.37
N PHE A 110 -6.79 -30.45 39.15
CA PHE A 110 -6.21 -29.12 38.97
C PHE A 110 -4.70 -29.14 39.13
N ARG A 111 -4.16 -29.85 40.13
CA ARG A 111 -2.69 -30.01 40.29
C ARG A 111 -2.04 -30.75 39.11
N ILE A 112 -2.70 -31.77 38.55
CA ILE A 112 -2.21 -32.47 37.35
C ILE A 112 -2.26 -31.56 36.13
N ALA A 113 -3.34 -30.80 35.93
CA ALA A 113 -3.47 -29.83 34.84
C ALA A 113 -2.40 -28.74 34.94
N ILE A 114 -2.15 -28.22 36.14
CA ILE A 114 -1.07 -27.25 36.41
C ILE A 114 0.30 -27.87 36.08
N LYS A 115 0.56 -29.12 36.48
CA LYS A 115 1.83 -29.81 36.15
C LYS A 115 1.99 -30.10 34.66
N GLN A 116 0.93 -30.50 33.95
CA GLN A 116 0.96 -30.70 32.50
C GLN A 116 1.16 -29.38 31.74
N GLN A 117 0.50 -28.31 32.17
CA GLN A 117 0.69 -26.98 31.60
C GLN A 117 2.12 -26.47 31.88
N HIS A 118 2.68 -26.76 33.06
CA HIS A 118 4.08 -26.45 33.36
C HIS A 118 5.06 -27.27 32.51
N HIS A 119 4.76 -28.54 32.24
CA HIS A 119 5.59 -29.41 31.38
C HIS A 119 5.55 -28.99 29.91
N LEU A 120 4.40 -28.57 29.39
CA LEU A 120 4.26 -27.98 28.05
C LEU A 120 4.99 -26.62 27.93
N LEU A 121 5.16 -25.90 29.04
CA LEU A 121 5.87 -24.63 29.12
C LEU A 121 7.40 -24.76 29.35
N THR A 122 7.92 -25.96 29.59
CA THR A 122 9.35 -26.19 29.93
C THR A 122 10.12 -27.10 28.96
N GLN A 123 9.53 -27.52 27.84
CA GLN A 123 10.29 -28.17 26.79
C GLN A 123 11.22 -27.16 26.08
N PRO A 124 12.54 -27.42 25.98
CA PRO A 124 13.41 -26.66 25.09
C PRO A 124 13.15 -27.08 23.65
N SER A 125 12.76 -26.14 22.81
CA SER A 125 12.85 -26.27 21.35
C SER A 125 14.33 -26.37 20.96
N ASN A 126 14.77 -27.55 20.51
CA ASN A 126 16.08 -27.74 19.91
C ASN A 126 16.17 -26.97 18.58
N SER A 127 17.03 -25.96 18.53
CA SER A 127 17.71 -25.53 17.30
C SER A 127 19.05 -24.86 17.64
N ASP A 128 20.12 -25.64 17.48
CA ASP A 128 21.47 -25.30 17.01
C ASP A 128 22.08 -23.89 17.26
N SER A 129 23.18 -23.87 18.03
CA SER A 129 24.57 -23.77 17.50
C SER A 129 25.50 -22.88 18.36
N SER A 130 26.73 -23.37 18.50
CA SER A 130 27.98 -22.60 18.70
C SER A 130 28.46 -22.33 20.15
N LYS A 131 29.44 -23.15 20.57
CA LYS A 131 30.48 -22.92 21.62
C LYS A 131 31.80 -22.48 20.93
N PRO A 132 32.91 -22.15 21.63
CA PRO A 132 33.14 -22.02 23.09
C PRO A 132 33.98 -20.77 23.51
N ASN A 133 34.01 -20.46 24.82
CA ASN A 133 35.29 -20.30 25.53
C ASN A 133 35.13 -20.39 27.05
N GLU A 134 36.11 -21.06 27.65
CA GLU A 134 36.29 -21.42 29.06
C GLU A 134 36.80 -20.23 29.89
N ILE A 135 36.46 -20.22 31.20
CA ILE A 135 37.40 -20.05 32.33
C ILE A 135 36.66 -20.50 33.62
N GLU A 136 37.38 -21.30 34.40
CA GLU A 136 37.12 -21.91 35.73
C GLU A 136 36.72 -20.85 36.80
N ASP A 137 36.12 -21.14 37.96
CA ASP A 137 36.40 -22.23 38.90
C ASP A 137 35.29 -22.38 39.97
N LYS A 138 35.07 -23.64 40.39
CA LYS A 138 34.50 -24.22 41.63
C LYS A 138 33.51 -23.44 42.51
N ALA A 139 32.30 -24.00 42.65
CA ALA A 139 31.76 -24.45 43.94
C ALA A 139 30.60 -25.48 43.78
N SER A 140 30.78 -26.63 44.42
CA SER A 140 29.76 -27.57 44.92
C SER A 140 28.90 -28.35 43.91
N ARG A 141 29.41 -29.55 43.59
CA ARG A 141 28.62 -30.75 43.26
C ARG A 141 27.86 -31.20 44.51
N ASP A 142 26.57 -31.46 44.37
CA ASP A 142 26.08 -32.82 44.54
C ASP A 142 24.78 -33.07 43.76
N VAL A 143 24.67 -34.31 43.33
CA VAL A 143 23.91 -34.83 42.19
C VAL A 143 22.47 -35.16 42.61
N TYR A 144 21.47 -34.73 41.83
CA TYR A 144 20.17 -35.40 41.76
C TYR A 144 19.98 -35.99 40.36
N LYS A 145 20.32 -37.28 40.23
CA LYS A 145 19.85 -38.19 39.18
C LYS A 145 18.65 -38.94 39.76
N GLY A 146 17.53 -38.98 39.06
CA GLY A 146 16.40 -39.84 39.41
C GLY A 146 15.17 -39.56 38.54
N THR A 147 14.96 -40.40 37.55
CA THR A 147 13.70 -40.59 36.80
C THR A 147 12.69 -41.42 37.62
N PRO A 148 11.39 -41.44 37.24
CA PRO A 148 10.29 -41.82 38.12
C PRO A 148 10.12 -43.34 38.25
N GLU A 149 9.39 -43.75 39.29
CA GLU A 149 9.09 -45.13 39.70
C GLU A 149 10.15 -45.76 40.61
N ASP A 150 10.11 -45.37 41.90
CA ASP A 150 10.34 -46.23 43.06
C ASP A 150 10.29 -45.34 44.31
N ASP A 151 9.13 -45.27 44.96
CA ASP A 151 8.98 -44.91 46.39
C ASP A 151 7.52 -45.17 46.85
N ILE A 152 7.04 -46.39 46.56
CA ILE A 152 5.98 -47.05 47.34
C ILE A 152 6.68 -48.14 48.15
N SER A 153 7.37 -47.76 49.23
CA SER A 153 7.69 -48.65 50.37
C SER A 153 8.69 -48.02 51.34
N SER A 154 8.37 -46.89 51.98
CA SER A 154 9.21 -46.40 53.09
C SER A 154 8.49 -45.31 53.87
N PHE A 155 7.55 -45.68 54.75
CA PHE A 155 7.27 -45.00 56.02
C PHE A 155 6.36 -45.91 56.88
N LYS A 156 6.88 -47.09 57.21
CA LYS A 156 6.53 -47.80 58.45
C LYS A 156 7.64 -47.53 59.45
N THR A 157 7.25 -47.37 60.71
CA THR A 157 8.07 -47.16 61.93
C THR A 157 8.51 -45.73 62.24
N SER A 158 7.57 -44.92 62.76
CA SER A 158 7.91 -43.91 63.79
C SER A 158 7.46 -44.43 65.14
N HIS A 159 8.45 -44.57 66.01
CA HIS A 159 8.43 -45.14 67.35
C HIS A 159 7.77 -44.15 68.33
N MET A 160 6.44 -44.00 68.29
CA MET A 160 5.69 -43.20 69.28
C MET A 160 4.46 -43.91 69.88
N LEU A 161 4.17 -45.14 69.46
CA LEU A 161 3.07 -45.94 70.04
C LEU A 161 3.48 -46.89 71.17
N ASP A 162 4.78 -47.16 71.37
CA ASP A 162 5.27 -47.98 72.50
C ASP A 162 5.50 -47.20 73.81
N LYS A 163 5.26 -45.88 73.81
CA LYS A 163 5.37 -45.03 75.02
C LYS A 163 4.02 -44.52 75.57
N LEU A 164 2.90 -44.94 74.99
CA LEU A 164 1.56 -44.56 75.46
C LEU A 164 0.69 -45.76 75.92
N GLN A 165 1.30 -46.93 76.14
CA GLN A 165 0.65 -48.12 76.71
C GLN A 165 1.28 -48.62 78.02
N LEU A 166 1.89 -47.71 78.80
CA LEU A 166 2.33 -47.96 80.19
C LEU A 166 1.95 -46.80 81.11
N ALA A 167 0.67 -46.41 81.11
CA ALA A 167 0.10 -45.52 82.11
C ALA A 167 -1.41 -45.76 82.27
N SER A 168 -1.81 -46.98 82.62
CA SER A 168 -3.17 -47.25 83.11
C SER A 168 -3.23 -48.54 83.92
N THR A 169 -2.51 -48.57 85.05
CA THR A 169 -2.88 -49.42 86.18
C THR A 169 -2.58 -48.66 87.48
N GLY A 170 -3.61 -48.49 88.32
CA GLY A 170 -3.50 -47.98 89.68
C GLY A 170 -4.31 -46.71 89.87
N THR A 171 -5.59 -46.83 90.25
CA THR A 171 -6.09 -46.49 91.60
C THR A 171 -5.78 -45.06 92.02
N GLU A 172 -6.80 -44.19 92.02
CA GLU A 172 -7.44 -43.74 93.26
C GLU A 172 -8.60 -42.79 92.96
N SER A 173 -9.68 -43.03 93.69
CA SER A 173 -10.92 -42.27 93.70
C SER A 173 -10.67 -40.84 94.19
N GLN A 174 -10.84 -39.85 93.31
CA GLN A 174 -11.13 -38.48 93.72
C GLN A 174 -12.38 -37.98 93.01
N GLN A 175 -13.30 -37.48 93.83
CA GLN A 175 -14.64 -37.01 93.49
C GLN A 175 -14.62 -36.02 92.31
N LEU A 176 -15.22 -36.40 91.19
CA LEU A 176 -15.64 -35.44 90.15
C LEU A 176 -16.90 -34.72 90.64
N LYS A 177 -16.81 -33.38 90.76
CA LYS A 177 -17.98 -32.49 90.81
C LYS A 177 -18.80 -32.64 89.51
N PRO A 178 -20.14 -32.51 89.54
CA PRO A 178 -20.94 -32.51 88.32
C PRO A 178 -20.60 -31.28 87.49
N ILE A 179 -20.17 -31.51 86.25
CA ILE A 179 -19.98 -30.48 85.24
C ILE A 179 -21.38 -30.13 84.70
N GLU A 180 -21.97 -29.05 85.20
CA GLU A 180 -23.16 -28.46 84.58
C GLU A 180 -22.74 -27.79 83.26
N SER A 181 -22.91 -28.47 82.12
CA SER A 181 -22.77 -27.84 80.80
C SER A 181 -23.97 -26.94 80.54
N CYS A 182 -23.73 -25.70 80.11
CA CYS A 182 -24.82 -24.77 79.81
C CYS A 182 -25.47 -25.11 78.46
N GLN A 183 -26.67 -25.70 78.49
CA GLN A 183 -27.43 -26.05 77.28
C GLN A 183 -27.67 -24.84 76.36
N ASN A 184 -27.87 -23.65 76.94
CA ASN A 184 -28.06 -22.41 76.19
C ASN A 184 -26.79 -22.02 75.39
N CYS A 185 -25.60 -22.19 75.97
CA CYS A 185 -24.35 -21.91 75.26
C CYS A 185 -24.14 -22.83 74.05
N VAL A 186 -24.46 -24.13 74.19
CA VAL A 186 -24.34 -25.10 73.11
C VAL A 186 -25.38 -24.83 72.01
N ASN A 187 -26.63 -24.53 72.38
CA ASN A 187 -27.68 -24.19 71.42
C ASN A 187 -27.34 -22.90 70.64
N GLN A 188 -26.87 -21.84 71.31
CA GLN A 188 -26.41 -20.62 70.64
C GLN A 188 -25.21 -20.87 69.72
N ALA A 189 -24.27 -21.74 70.11
CA ALA A 189 -23.14 -22.10 69.26
C ALA A 189 -23.61 -22.80 67.97
N VAL A 190 -24.57 -23.72 68.07
CA VAL A 190 -25.17 -24.38 66.91
C VAL A 190 -25.91 -23.38 66.01
N GLU A 191 -26.68 -22.46 66.59
CA GLU A 191 -27.38 -21.40 65.85
C GLU A 191 -26.40 -20.49 65.10
N VAL A 192 -25.35 -19.99 65.77
CA VAL A 192 -24.35 -19.10 65.16
C VAL A 192 -23.55 -19.82 64.08
N VAL A 193 -23.12 -21.06 64.32
CA VAL A 193 -22.42 -21.86 63.29
C VAL A 193 -23.34 -22.16 62.10
N SER A 194 -24.63 -22.41 62.34
CA SER A 194 -25.62 -22.56 61.27
C SER A 194 -25.85 -21.25 60.51
N ALA A 195 -25.84 -20.11 61.18
CA ALA A 195 -25.94 -18.79 60.55
C ALA A 195 -24.71 -18.52 59.66
N ILE A 196 -23.50 -18.79 60.18
CA ILE A 196 -22.24 -18.69 59.42
C ILE A 196 -22.28 -19.56 58.17
N HIS A 197 -22.74 -20.81 58.29
CA HIS A 197 -22.90 -21.73 57.16
C HIS A 197 -23.81 -21.14 56.06
N ASN A 198 -24.86 -20.42 56.45
CA ASN A 198 -25.79 -19.76 55.53
C ASN A 198 -25.31 -18.38 55.03
N GLY A 199 -24.09 -17.95 55.38
CA GLY A 199 -23.54 -16.65 55.00
C GLY A 199 -24.05 -15.47 55.82
N ILE A 200 -24.74 -15.73 56.94
CA ILE A 200 -25.20 -14.72 57.90
C ILE A 200 -24.12 -14.57 58.97
N LEU A 201 -23.34 -13.49 58.90
CA LEU A 201 -22.11 -13.31 59.70
C LEU A 201 -22.25 -12.28 60.82
N ASP A 202 -23.43 -11.75 61.08
CA ASP A 202 -23.73 -10.75 62.12
C ASP A 202 -24.12 -11.36 63.48
N GLN A 203 -24.38 -12.67 63.54
CA GLN A 203 -24.75 -13.36 64.78
C GLN A 203 -23.53 -13.73 65.64
N ARG A 204 -23.67 -13.64 66.96
CA ARG A 204 -22.63 -13.97 67.95
C ARG A 204 -23.22 -14.79 69.10
N ILE A 205 -22.38 -15.59 69.74
CA ILE A 205 -22.71 -16.26 70.99
C ILE A 205 -22.59 -15.23 72.12
N HIS A 206 -23.67 -15.03 72.88
CA HIS A 206 -23.74 -14.04 73.97
C HIS A 206 -23.73 -14.69 75.36
N CYS A 207 -23.74 -16.03 75.41
CA CYS A 207 -23.73 -16.80 76.65
C CYS A 207 -22.50 -16.48 77.52
N GLN A 208 -22.70 -16.16 78.80
CA GLN A 208 -21.64 -15.73 79.74
C GLN A 208 -21.17 -16.85 80.69
N HIS A 209 -21.47 -18.11 80.39
CA HIS A 209 -21.11 -19.23 81.26
C HIS A 209 -19.59 -19.49 81.20
N GLU A 210 -18.92 -19.41 82.35
CA GLU A 210 -17.44 -19.41 82.44
C GLU A 210 -16.78 -20.61 81.76
N MET A 211 -17.44 -21.77 81.83
CA MET A 211 -16.95 -23.02 81.29
C MET A 211 -16.93 -23.11 79.75
N HIS A 212 -17.54 -22.17 79.03
CA HIS A 212 -17.62 -22.14 77.57
C HIS A 212 -17.05 -20.85 76.95
N ASN A 213 -16.30 -20.06 77.73
CA ASN A 213 -15.68 -18.81 77.25
C ASN A 213 -14.80 -19.04 76.01
N ASP A 214 -13.96 -20.07 76.03
CA ASP A 214 -13.07 -20.37 74.89
C ASP A 214 -13.84 -20.71 73.62
N LEU A 215 -14.95 -21.47 73.73
CA LEU A 215 -15.81 -21.80 72.60
C LEU A 215 -16.52 -20.55 72.06
N ARG A 216 -17.09 -19.73 72.95
CA ARG A 216 -17.73 -18.46 72.59
C ARG A 216 -16.76 -17.58 71.82
N ASP A 217 -15.57 -17.37 72.39
CA ASP A 217 -14.58 -16.45 71.87
C ASP A 217 -14.00 -16.98 70.54
N ALA A 218 -13.76 -18.29 70.41
CA ALA A 218 -13.33 -18.90 69.16
C ALA A 218 -14.37 -18.80 68.03
N VAL A 219 -15.65 -19.08 68.31
CA VAL A 219 -16.73 -18.99 67.30
C VAL A 219 -17.03 -17.54 66.92
N ASN A 220 -17.05 -16.63 67.90
CA ASN A 220 -17.23 -15.20 67.63
C ASN A 220 -16.07 -14.62 66.83
N LEU A 221 -14.82 -14.96 67.18
CA LEU A 221 -13.64 -14.53 66.43
C LEU A 221 -13.66 -15.08 65.00
N MET A 222 -14.12 -16.31 64.79
CA MET A 222 -14.32 -16.89 63.46
C MET A 222 -15.35 -16.10 62.65
N ALA A 223 -16.49 -15.75 63.26
CA ALA A 223 -17.54 -14.94 62.63
C ALA A 223 -17.02 -13.53 62.28
N ASP A 224 -16.27 -12.89 63.18
CA ASP A 224 -15.65 -11.58 62.95
C ASP A 224 -14.66 -11.61 61.78
N GLN A 225 -13.80 -12.62 61.72
CA GLN A 225 -12.83 -12.80 60.63
C GLN A 225 -13.53 -13.01 59.28
N LEU A 226 -14.53 -13.89 59.23
CA LEU A 226 -15.34 -14.12 58.03
C LEU A 226 -16.05 -12.85 57.57
N GLN A 227 -16.64 -12.10 58.50
CA GLN A 227 -17.36 -10.87 58.19
C GLN A 227 -16.42 -9.79 57.65
N ASN A 228 -15.25 -9.61 58.27
CA ASN A 228 -14.26 -8.62 57.86
C ASN A 228 -13.73 -8.91 56.43
N ILE A 229 -13.32 -10.15 56.16
CA ILE A 229 -12.77 -10.54 54.85
C ILE A 229 -13.84 -10.46 53.76
N THR A 230 -15.05 -10.97 54.04
CA THR A 230 -16.16 -10.92 53.07
C THR A 230 -16.52 -9.48 52.74
N LYS A 231 -16.60 -8.58 53.73
CA LYS A 231 -16.87 -7.16 53.50
C LYS A 231 -15.78 -6.50 52.65
N ARG A 232 -14.50 -6.77 52.93
CA ARG A 232 -13.37 -6.22 52.16
C ARG A 232 -13.34 -6.75 50.73
N ALA A 233 -13.54 -8.05 50.53
CA ALA A 233 -13.58 -8.68 49.21
C ALA A 233 -14.75 -8.15 48.36
N LEU A 234 -15.94 -8.02 48.94
CA LEU A 234 -17.12 -7.44 48.27
C LEU A 234 -16.89 -5.98 47.91
N LYS A 235 -16.22 -5.19 48.76
CA LYS A 235 -15.86 -3.81 48.45
C LYS A 235 -14.96 -3.75 47.21
N VAL A 236 -13.89 -4.54 47.16
CA VAL A 236 -12.98 -4.55 46.00
C VAL A 236 -13.68 -5.02 44.74
N ALA A 237 -14.52 -6.05 44.84
CA ALA A 237 -15.33 -6.50 43.71
C ALA A 237 -16.27 -5.40 43.20
N HIS A 238 -16.93 -4.65 44.10
CA HIS A 238 -17.80 -3.54 43.73
C HIS A 238 -17.04 -2.39 43.06
N GLU A 239 -15.93 -1.96 43.65
CA GLU A 239 -15.13 -0.84 43.13
C GLU A 239 -14.56 -1.14 41.74
N ILE A 240 -14.16 -2.38 41.48
CA ILE A 240 -13.64 -2.81 40.17
C ILE A 240 -14.76 -3.01 39.16
N ALA A 241 -15.80 -3.76 39.53
CA ALA A 241 -16.83 -4.18 38.58
C ALA A 241 -17.88 -3.09 38.30
N VAL A 242 -18.16 -2.22 39.28
CA VAL A 242 -19.22 -1.20 39.18
C VAL A 242 -18.64 0.19 39.00
N GLU A 243 -17.64 0.55 39.81
CA GLU A 243 -17.08 1.91 39.77
C GLU A 243 -15.94 2.06 38.74
N GLY A 244 -15.43 0.95 38.18
CA GLY A 244 -14.34 0.95 37.22
C GLY A 244 -12.98 1.37 37.80
N LYS A 245 -12.85 1.40 39.14
CA LYS A 245 -11.59 1.73 39.80
C LYS A 245 -10.68 0.51 39.82
N LEU A 246 -9.82 0.43 38.81
CA LEU A 246 -8.81 -0.62 38.70
C LEU A 246 -7.66 -0.41 39.70
N GLY A 247 -7.14 -1.51 40.25
CA GLY A 247 -5.99 -1.48 41.18
C GLY A 247 -6.35 -1.25 42.65
N VAL A 248 -7.64 -1.34 43.00
CA VAL A 248 -8.08 -1.31 44.40
C VAL A 248 -7.48 -2.52 45.12
N GLN A 249 -6.85 -2.27 46.26
CA GLN A 249 -6.22 -3.29 47.10
C GLN A 249 -6.82 -3.27 48.50
N VAL A 250 -6.84 -4.44 49.12
CA VAL A 250 -7.17 -4.62 50.53
C VAL A 250 -5.89 -4.57 51.35
N GLU A 251 -5.85 -3.75 52.38
CA GLU A 251 -4.76 -3.77 53.35
C GLU A 251 -4.72 -5.11 54.08
N VAL A 252 -3.54 -5.73 54.12
CA VAL A 252 -3.30 -6.96 54.88
C VAL A 252 -2.97 -6.57 56.31
N ASP A 253 -3.78 -7.03 57.26
CA ASP A 253 -3.52 -6.83 58.69
C ASP A 253 -2.99 -8.10 59.36
N ASP A 254 -2.38 -7.96 60.54
CA ASP A 254 -1.78 -9.08 61.30
C ASP A 254 -2.81 -10.10 61.81
N SER A 255 -4.11 -9.77 61.74
CA SER A 255 -5.20 -10.68 62.12
C SER A 255 -5.48 -11.70 61.02
N MET A 256 -5.14 -11.39 59.76
CA MET A 256 -5.25 -12.31 58.64
C MET A 256 -4.09 -13.30 58.64
N LYS A 257 -4.38 -14.55 58.99
CA LYS A 257 -3.41 -15.65 59.02
C LYS A 257 -3.88 -16.82 58.15
N GLY A 258 -2.92 -17.63 57.69
CA GLY A 258 -3.20 -18.79 56.85
C GLY A 258 -3.90 -18.43 55.54
N ILE A 259 -4.91 -19.20 55.16
CA ILE A 259 -5.64 -19.09 53.88
C ILE A 259 -6.25 -17.70 53.67
N TRP A 260 -6.67 -17.02 54.73
CA TRP A 260 -7.26 -15.69 54.65
C TRP A 260 -6.28 -14.63 54.15
N ARG A 261 -5.03 -14.72 54.57
CA ARG A 261 -3.95 -13.85 54.09
C ARG A 261 -3.63 -14.16 52.63
N GLU A 262 -3.48 -15.44 52.29
CA GLU A 262 -3.23 -15.89 50.91
C GLU A 262 -4.33 -15.44 49.95
N PHE A 263 -5.60 -15.53 50.36
CA PHE A 263 -6.74 -15.06 49.58
C PHE A 263 -6.64 -13.56 49.26
N VAL A 264 -6.37 -12.73 50.28
CA VAL A 264 -6.23 -11.28 50.08
C VAL A 264 -5.02 -10.94 49.21
N LEU A 265 -3.89 -11.63 49.39
CA LEU A 265 -2.70 -11.44 48.55
C LEU A 265 -2.98 -11.79 47.09
N HIS A 266 -3.66 -12.91 46.82
CA HIS A 266 -4.06 -13.29 45.46
C HIS A 266 -5.09 -12.30 44.87
N LEU A 267 -6.04 -11.82 45.67
CA LEU A 267 -7.00 -10.80 45.25
C LEU A 267 -6.27 -9.52 44.85
N ASN A 268 -5.37 -9.00 45.69
CA ASN A 268 -4.57 -7.81 45.36
C ASN A 268 -3.67 -8.00 44.15
N SER A 269 -3.05 -9.18 44.00
CA SER A 269 -2.23 -9.49 42.82
C SER A 269 -3.09 -9.51 41.55
N MET A 270 -4.29 -10.07 41.61
CA MET A 270 -5.24 -10.05 40.49
C MET A 270 -5.64 -8.62 40.12
N THR A 271 -6.00 -7.78 41.10
CA THR A 271 -6.43 -6.40 40.83
C THR A 271 -5.29 -5.53 40.30
N GLN A 272 -4.07 -5.72 40.81
CA GLN A 272 -2.88 -5.03 40.32
C GLN A 272 -2.54 -5.43 38.89
N ASN A 273 -2.44 -6.73 38.61
CA ASN A 273 -2.11 -7.23 37.27
C ASN A 273 -3.13 -6.73 36.23
N HIS A 274 -4.43 -6.76 36.56
CA HIS A 274 -5.45 -6.28 35.64
C HIS A 274 -5.38 -4.76 35.44
N SER A 275 -5.10 -3.99 36.51
CA SER A 275 -4.92 -2.54 36.39
C SER A 275 -3.74 -2.16 35.51
N GLU A 276 -2.61 -2.86 35.65
CA GLU A 276 -1.41 -2.60 34.84
C GLU A 276 -1.68 -2.94 33.37
N GLN A 277 -2.31 -4.08 33.10
CA GLN A 277 -2.65 -4.52 31.74
C GLN A 277 -3.61 -3.56 31.04
N VAL A 278 -4.69 -3.12 31.70
CA VAL A 278 -5.66 -2.20 31.10
C VAL A 278 -5.05 -0.81 30.88
N ARG A 279 -4.21 -0.33 31.81
CA ARG A 279 -3.52 0.95 31.67
C ARG A 279 -2.55 0.94 30.48
N ASP A 280 -1.79 -0.14 30.30
CA ASP A 280 -0.88 -0.30 29.14
C ASP A 280 -1.65 -0.30 27.81
N ILE A 281 -2.80 -1.00 27.75
CA ILE A 281 -3.67 -0.97 26.56
C ILE A 281 -4.16 0.46 26.27
N ALA A 282 -4.59 1.19 27.29
CA ALA A 282 -5.08 2.56 27.14
C ALA A 282 -3.97 3.51 26.64
N ASP A 283 -2.75 3.35 27.17
CA ASP A 283 -1.59 4.16 26.79
C ASP A 283 -1.19 3.91 25.33
N VAL A 284 -1.11 2.64 24.90
CA VAL A 284 -0.80 2.30 23.50
C VAL A 284 -1.93 2.72 22.56
N SER A 285 -3.20 2.52 22.95
CA SER A 285 -4.36 2.99 22.16
C SER A 285 -4.34 4.50 21.96
N THR A 286 -4.00 5.25 23.01
CA THR A 286 -3.86 6.72 22.95
C THR A 286 -2.70 7.13 22.04
N ALA A 287 -1.59 6.38 22.05
CA ALA A 287 -0.47 6.63 21.15
C ALA A 287 -0.86 6.40 19.68
N ILE A 288 -1.54 5.28 19.37
CA ILE A 288 -2.07 4.99 18.03
C ILE A 288 -3.01 6.11 17.56
N ALA A 289 -3.93 6.56 18.42
CA ALA A 289 -4.87 7.63 18.08
C ALA A 289 -4.18 8.97 17.77
N ARG A 290 -2.98 9.20 18.31
CA ARG A 290 -2.15 10.37 18.03
C ARG A 290 -1.17 10.15 16.87
N GLY A 291 -1.18 8.98 16.24
CA GLY A 291 -0.25 8.62 15.17
C GLY A 291 1.14 8.18 15.64
N ASP A 292 1.36 8.01 16.95
CA ASP A 292 2.59 7.45 17.49
C ASP A 292 2.52 5.91 17.48
N LEU A 293 3.12 5.32 16.45
CA LEU A 293 3.15 3.87 16.22
C LEU A 293 4.43 3.22 16.76
N SER A 294 5.23 3.95 17.55
CA SER A 294 6.44 3.42 18.18
C SER A 294 6.15 2.63 19.45
N LYS A 295 4.98 2.85 20.07
CA LYS A 295 4.59 2.22 21.33
C LYS A 295 3.93 0.87 21.12
N THR A 296 4.32 -0.10 21.93
CA THR A 296 3.73 -1.43 21.99
C THR A 296 3.40 -1.78 23.44
N MET A 297 2.49 -2.73 23.65
CA MET A 297 2.21 -3.27 24.96
C MET A 297 3.46 -3.97 25.51
N THR A 298 3.88 -3.59 26.70
CA THR A 298 5.10 -4.08 27.35
C THR A 298 4.80 -4.89 28.61
N VAL A 299 3.67 -4.64 29.28
CA VAL A 299 3.31 -5.28 30.54
C VAL A 299 3.28 -6.81 30.41
N PRO A 300 3.85 -7.56 31.38
CA PRO A 300 3.78 -9.02 31.38
C PRO A 300 2.34 -9.52 31.36
N ALA A 301 2.04 -10.42 30.43
CA ALA A 301 0.72 -11.02 30.28
C ALA A 301 0.87 -12.54 30.10
N LYS A 302 -0.12 -13.29 30.58
CA LYS A 302 -0.21 -14.75 30.45
C LYS A 302 -1.63 -15.12 29.99
N GLY A 303 -1.79 -16.33 29.44
CA GLY A 303 -3.08 -16.83 29.00
C GLY A 303 -3.73 -15.94 27.93
N GLU A 304 -5.03 -15.67 28.06
CA GLU A 304 -5.80 -14.87 27.10
C GLU A 304 -5.29 -13.43 26.95
N THR A 305 -4.80 -12.81 28.04
CA THR A 305 -4.23 -11.46 27.96
C THR A 305 -2.94 -11.42 27.15
N LEU A 306 -2.17 -12.52 27.09
CA LEU A 306 -1.00 -12.60 26.21
C LEU A 306 -1.41 -12.62 24.74
N VAL A 307 -2.51 -13.32 24.41
CA VAL A 307 -3.08 -13.30 23.05
C VAL A 307 -3.52 -11.89 22.67
N LEU A 308 -4.20 -11.18 23.59
CA LEU A 308 -4.58 -9.79 23.38
C LEU A 308 -3.35 -8.89 23.16
N LYS A 309 -2.33 -9.00 24.01
CA LYS A 309 -1.05 -8.28 23.88
C LYS A 309 -0.42 -8.50 22.50
N ASN A 310 -0.30 -9.76 22.08
CA ASN A 310 0.31 -10.11 20.80
C ASN A 310 -0.52 -9.59 19.62
N THR A 311 -1.85 -9.65 19.71
CA THR A 311 -2.75 -9.13 18.68
C THR A 311 -2.61 -7.61 18.55
N PHE A 312 -2.59 -6.89 19.68
CA PHE A 312 -2.43 -5.45 19.70
C PHE A 312 -1.07 -5.00 19.14
N ASN A 313 0.00 -5.67 19.55
CA ASN A 313 1.34 -5.39 19.04
C ASN A 313 1.48 -5.72 17.54
N THR A 314 0.83 -6.79 17.06
CA THR A 314 0.79 -7.11 15.63
C THR A 314 0.07 -6.02 14.84
N MET A 315 -1.05 -5.51 15.34
CA MET A 315 -1.76 -4.38 14.74
C MET A 315 -0.89 -3.12 14.67
N VAL A 316 -0.20 -2.75 15.76
CA VAL A 316 0.74 -1.62 15.78
C VAL A 316 1.84 -1.80 14.74
N ASN A 317 2.42 -3.00 14.66
CA ASN A 317 3.46 -3.30 13.69
C ASN A 317 2.96 -3.15 12.24
N HIS A 318 1.75 -3.65 11.93
CA HIS A 318 1.15 -3.50 10.60
C HIS A 318 0.89 -2.03 10.25
N LEU A 319 0.36 -1.25 11.20
CA LEU A 319 0.15 0.19 11.03
C LEU A 319 1.48 0.90 10.75
N ASN A 320 2.53 0.59 11.51
CA ASN A 320 3.83 1.23 11.38
C ASN A 320 4.50 0.90 10.03
N LEU A 321 4.49 -0.39 9.66
CA LEU A 321 5.03 -0.84 8.37
C LEU A 321 4.26 -0.20 7.21
N PHE A 322 2.93 -0.22 7.25
CA PHE A 322 2.11 0.40 6.20
C PHE A 322 2.35 1.91 6.09
N ALA A 323 2.38 2.63 7.21
CA ALA A 323 2.65 4.06 7.22
C ALA A 323 4.03 4.37 6.60
N SER A 324 5.07 3.64 7.02
CA SER A 324 6.42 3.81 6.47
C SER A 324 6.48 3.54 4.97
N GLU A 325 5.82 2.49 4.49
CA GLU A 325 5.83 2.12 3.08
C GLU A 325 5.03 3.09 2.21
N VAL A 326 3.87 3.55 2.69
CA VAL A 326 3.08 4.56 1.97
C VAL A 326 3.83 5.88 1.89
N THR A 327 4.44 6.33 2.99
CA THR A 327 5.27 7.55 2.98
C THR A 327 6.45 7.41 2.02
N ARG A 328 7.12 6.26 2.03
CA ARG A 328 8.25 5.99 1.13
C ARG A 328 7.82 5.98 -0.34
N VAL A 329 6.77 5.25 -0.70
CA VAL A 329 6.26 5.18 -2.08
C VAL A 329 5.78 6.55 -2.56
N ALA A 330 5.06 7.30 -1.72
CA ALA A 330 4.61 8.65 -2.04
C ALA A 330 5.80 9.59 -2.31
N HIS A 331 6.86 9.48 -1.51
CA HIS A 331 8.08 10.28 -1.70
C HIS A 331 8.85 9.88 -2.96
N GLU A 332 9.15 8.59 -3.13
CA GLU A 332 9.95 8.09 -4.27
C GLU A 332 9.22 8.31 -5.61
N VAL A 333 7.93 7.95 -5.70
CA VAL A 333 7.17 8.08 -6.96
C VAL A 333 6.67 9.51 -7.17
N GLY A 334 6.13 10.14 -6.13
CA GLY A 334 5.46 11.44 -6.23
C GLY A 334 6.40 12.65 -6.13
N THR A 335 7.50 12.55 -5.39
CA THR A 335 8.45 13.67 -5.19
C THR A 335 9.74 13.47 -5.98
N GLU A 336 10.40 12.31 -5.87
CA GLU A 336 11.69 12.07 -6.53
C GLU A 336 11.55 11.63 -8.01
N GLY A 337 10.35 11.21 -8.44
CA GLY A 337 10.11 10.71 -9.79
C GLY A 337 10.75 9.35 -10.08
N LYS A 338 11.10 8.57 -9.04
CA LYS A 338 11.58 7.18 -9.17
C LYS A 338 10.40 6.26 -9.50
N LEU A 339 10.11 6.16 -10.80
CA LEU A 339 8.97 5.38 -11.29
C LEU A 339 9.22 3.86 -11.23
N GLY A 340 8.24 3.10 -10.76
CA GLY A 340 8.27 1.64 -10.65
C GLY A 340 8.38 1.11 -9.21
N VAL A 341 8.44 2.01 -8.24
CA VAL A 341 8.48 1.68 -6.81
C VAL A 341 7.10 1.23 -6.33
N GLN A 342 7.09 0.24 -5.44
CA GLN A 342 5.90 -0.36 -4.86
C GLN A 342 6.07 -0.50 -3.35
N ALA A 343 4.95 -0.42 -2.62
CA ALA A 343 4.85 -0.73 -1.22
C ALA A 343 4.96 -2.24 -1.02
N LYS A 344 5.82 -2.66 -0.09
CA LYS A 344 6.00 -4.05 0.30
C LYS A 344 5.76 -4.19 1.79
N VAL A 345 4.53 -4.52 2.15
CA VAL A 345 4.17 -4.80 3.55
C VAL A 345 4.01 -6.31 3.72
N ALA A 346 4.86 -6.93 4.54
CA ALA A 346 4.81 -8.37 4.79
C ALA A 346 3.74 -8.71 5.84
N GLY A 347 3.11 -9.88 5.72
CA GLY A 347 2.16 -10.39 6.72
C GLY A 347 0.81 -9.68 6.77
N VAL A 348 0.48 -8.86 5.76
CA VAL A 348 -0.81 -8.19 5.67
C VAL A 348 -1.85 -9.03 4.95
N ASP A 349 -3.03 -9.11 5.55
CA ASP A 349 -4.23 -9.76 5.02
C ASP A 349 -5.45 -8.82 5.14
N GLY A 350 -6.55 -9.20 4.48
CA GLY A 350 -7.79 -8.43 4.50
C GLY A 350 -7.61 -6.99 3.98
N ILE A 351 -8.16 -6.01 4.71
CA ILE A 351 -8.13 -4.59 4.33
C ILE A 351 -6.70 -4.06 4.17
N TRP A 352 -5.74 -4.55 4.96
CA TRP A 352 -4.35 -4.09 4.87
C TRP A 352 -3.71 -4.47 3.53
N LYS A 353 -4.02 -5.67 3.04
CA LYS A 353 -3.58 -6.12 1.73
C LYS A 353 -4.26 -5.31 0.63
N GLU A 354 -5.57 -5.12 0.72
CA GLU A 354 -6.33 -4.32 -0.25
C GLU A 354 -5.79 -2.89 -0.36
N LEU A 355 -5.50 -2.23 0.77
CA LEU A 355 -4.90 -0.90 0.79
C LEU A 355 -3.51 -0.88 0.15
N THR A 356 -2.68 -1.88 0.44
CA THR A 356 -1.34 -2.02 -0.17
C THR A 356 -1.44 -2.21 -1.68
N ASP A 357 -2.36 -3.06 -2.14
CA ASP A 357 -2.61 -3.33 -3.56
C ASP A 357 -3.16 -2.10 -4.29
N ASN A 358 -4.02 -1.31 -3.64
CA ASN A 358 -4.54 -0.05 -4.19
C ASN A 358 -3.44 1.01 -4.36
N VAL A 359 -2.57 1.20 -3.36
CA VAL A 359 -1.41 2.09 -3.45
C VAL A 359 -0.45 1.64 -4.57
N ASN A 360 -0.19 0.34 -4.67
CA ASN A 360 0.63 -0.23 -5.72
C ASN A 360 0.00 -0.05 -7.11
N THR A 361 -1.31 -0.26 -7.24
CA THR A 361 -2.04 -0.04 -8.49
C THR A 361 -1.94 1.41 -8.94
N MET A 362 -2.08 2.36 -8.02
CA MET A 362 -1.88 3.78 -8.30
C MET A 362 -0.45 4.07 -8.77
N ALA A 363 0.56 3.58 -8.05
CA ALA A 363 1.98 3.79 -8.38
C ALA A 363 2.35 3.18 -9.75
N ILE A 364 1.86 1.98 -10.07
CA ILE A 364 2.06 1.32 -11.37
C ILE A 364 1.40 2.11 -12.50
N ASN A 365 0.15 2.56 -12.29
CA ASN A 365 -0.57 3.35 -13.27
C ASN A 365 0.19 4.64 -13.60
N LEU A 366 0.55 5.43 -12.58
CA LEU A 366 1.32 6.67 -12.79
C LEU A 366 2.68 6.39 -13.47
N THR A 367 3.38 5.36 -13.01
CA THR A 367 4.66 4.93 -13.60
C THR A 367 4.54 4.64 -15.09
N ASN A 368 3.60 3.78 -15.47
CA ASN A 368 3.42 3.36 -16.86
C ASN A 368 2.98 4.54 -17.74
N GLN A 369 2.11 5.40 -17.21
CA GLN A 369 1.59 6.57 -17.91
C GLN A 369 2.68 7.58 -18.23
N VAL A 370 3.43 8.01 -17.22
CA VAL A 370 4.51 8.99 -17.36
C VAL A 370 5.65 8.43 -18.20
N ARG A 371 6.00 7.14 -18.04
CA ARG A 371 7.09 6.51 -18.79
C ARG A 371 6.78 6.37 -20.27
N ASP A 372 5.56 6.01 -20.65
CA ASP A 372 5.15 5.92 -22.06
C ASP A 372 5.18 7.31 -22.73
N ILE A 373 4.67 8.33 -22.04
CA ILE A 373 4.75 9.73 -22.50
C ILE A 373 6.20 10.16 -22.68
N ALA A 374 7.06 9.92 -21.70
CA ALA A 374 8.47 10.29 -21.79
C ALA A 374 9.19 9.58 -22.94
N HIS A 375 8.82 8.33 -23.25
CA HIS A 375 9.36 7.60 -24.39
C HIS A 375 8.95 8.25 -25.72
N VAL A 376 7.67 8.63 -25.86
CA VAL A 376 7.17 9.32 -27.07
C VAL A 376 7.80 10.69 -27.22
N SER A 377 7.89 11.49 -26.15
CA SER A 377 8.56 12.80 -26.21
C SER A 377 10.04 12.68 -26.61
N LYS A 378 10.75 11.66 -26.12
CA LYS A 378 12.14 11.37 -26.55
C LYS A 378 12.22 10.96 -28.02
N ALA A 379 11.25 10.20 -28.53
CA ALA A 379 11.20 9.83 -29.95
C ALA A 379 10.97 11.06 -30.84
N VAL A 380 10.00 11.91 -30.48
CA VAL A 380 9.71 13.18 -31.17
C VAL A 380 10.93 14.10 -31.17
N ALA A 381 11.63 14.23 -30.04
CA ALA A 381 12.86 15.02 -29.95
C ALA A 381 14.00 14.51 -30.84
N ARG A 382 13.97 13.23 -31.23
CA ARG A 382 14.92 12.60 -32.18
C ARG A 382 14.40 12.60 -33.62
N GLY A 383 13.24 13.20 -33.89
CA GLY A 383 12.61 13.23 -35.21
C GLY A 383 11.80 11.97 -35.57
N ASP A 384 11.64 11.00 -34.65
CA ASP A 384 10.78 9.83 -34.88
C ASP A 384 9.33 10.17 -34.51
N LEU A 385 8.57 10.60 -35.53
CA LEU A 385 7.16 10.96 -35.42
C LEU A 385 6.21 9.76 -35.59
N THR A 386 6.74 8.53 -35.67
CA THR A 386 5.93 7.31 -35.79
C THR A 386 5.41 6.81 -34.43
N LYS A 387 5.98 7.30 -33.33
CA LYS A 387 5.65 6.86 -31.98
C LYS A 387 4.48 7.64 -31.41
N LYS A 388 3.56 6.92 -30.77
CA LYS A 388 2.37 7.44 -30.11
C LYS A 388 2.30 6.91 -28.69
N VAL A 389 1.64 7.67 -27.82
CA VAL A 389 1.31 7.23 -26.46
C VAL A 389 0.23 6.15 -26.61
N LYS A 390 0.50 4.95 -26.12
CA LYS A 390 -0.34 3.76 -26.31
C LYS A 390 -1.00 3.28 -25.03
N VAL A 391 -0.40 3.58 -23.87
CA VAL A 391 -0.93 3.22 -22.56
C VAL A 391 -2.42 3.59 -22.43
N LYS A 392 -3.20 2.69 -21.83
CA LYS A 392 -4.63 2.89 -21.57
C LYS A 392 -4.79 3.82 -20.37
N VAL A 393 -5.46 4.93 -20.58
CA VAL A 393 -5.61 6.03 -19.60
C VAL A 393 -7.03 6.56 -19.63
N LYS A 394 -7.45 7.18 -18.53
CA LYS A 394 -8.78 7.77 -18.32
C LYS A 394 -8.63 9.16 -17.70
N GLY A 395 -9.69 9.96 -17.76
CA GLY A 395 -9.72 11.31 -17.20
C GLY A 395 -8.67 12.22 -17.83
N GLU A 396 -8.08 13.11 -17.04
CA GLU A 396 -7.09 14.11 -17.51
C GLU A 396 -5.88 13.48 -18.23
N MET A 397 -5.49 12.26 -17.84
CA MET A 397 -4.39 11.56 -18.50
C MET A 397 -4.77 11.12 -19.94
N LEU A 398 -6.04 10.85 -20.20
CA LEU A 398 -6.53 10.60 -21.57
C LEU A 398 -6.45 11.86 -22.42
N ASP A 399 -6.80 13.01 -21.85
CA ASP A 399 -6.70 14.29 -22.54
C ASP A 399 -5.24 14.64 -22.85
N LEU A 400 -4.32 14.39 -21.91
CA LEU A 400 -2.89 14.54 -22.14
C LEU A 400 -2.38 13.60 -23.24
N LYS A 401 -2.75 12.31 -23.20
CA LYS A 401 -2.43 11.34 -24.25
C LYS A 401 -2.90 11.82 -25.62
N ASN A 402 -4.15 12.28 -25.72
CA ASN A 402 -4.73 12.75 -26.97
C ASN A 402 -4.02 14.02 -27.45
N THR A 403 -3.74 14.96 -26.56
CA THR A 403 -3.00 16.19 -26.88
C THR A 403 -1.62 15.89 -27.45
N ILE A 404 -0.85 15.01 -26.79
CA ILE A 404 0.47 14.60 -27.27
C ILE A 404 0.36 13.86 -28.61
N ASN A 405 -0.59 12.94 -28.75
CA ASN A 405 -0.77 12.22 -30.00
C ASN A 405 -1.15 13.16 -31.15
N THR A 406 -2.07 14.10 -30.94
CA THR A 406 -2.44 15.12 -31.93
C THR A 406 -1.24 16.00 -32.31
N MET A 407 -0.41 16.42 -31.34
CA MET A 407 0.83 17.15 -31.62
C MET A 407 1.77 16.33 -32.52
N VAL A 408 1.94 15.03 -32.25
CA VAL A 408 2.75 14.15 -33.10
C VAL A 408 2.14 14.00 -34.49
N ASP A 409 0.81 13.92 -34.62
CA ASP A 409 0.14 13.83 -35.93
C ASP A 409 0.38 15.11 -36.74
N GLN A 410 0.20 16.28 -36.12
CA GLN A 410 0.43 17.58 -36.77
C GLN A 410 1.89 17.72 -37.22
N LEU A 411 2.86 17.35 -36.37
CA LEU A 411 4.28 17.32 -36.73
C LEU A 411 4.55 16.39 -37.91
N CYS A 412 3.95 15.20 -37.92
CA CYS A 412 4.16 14.21 -38.98
C CYS A 412 3.62 14.71 -40.32
N ILE A 413 2.43 15.31 -40.33
CA ILE A 413 1.82 15.90 -41.53
C ILE A 413 2.67 17.08 -42.01
N PHE A 414 3.05 17.99 -41.11
CA PHE A 414 3.88 19.15 -41.48
C PHE A 414 5.23 18.73 -42.07
N ALA A 415 5.93 17.78 -41.44
CA ALA A 415 7.19 17.27 -41.95
C ALA A 415 7.03 16.62 -43.35
N GLY A 416 5.95 15.87 -43.55
CA GLY A 416 5.59 15.29 -44.85
C GLY A 416 5.35 16.37 -45.91
N GLU A 417 4.54 17.38 -45.59
CA GLU A 417 4.20 18.47 -46.51
C GLU A 417 5.40 19.33 -46.87
N VAL A 418 6.25 19.69 -45.91
CA VAL A 418 7.49 20.42 -46.19
C VAL A 418 8.43 19.60 -47.08
N THR A 419 8.58 18.30 -46.79
CA THR A 419 9.41 17.41 -47.63
C THR A 419 8.86 17.34 -49.04
N ARG A 420 7.54 17.15 -49.20
CA ARG A 420 6.86 17.06 -50.49
C ARG A 420 7.01 18.35 -51.28
N VAL A 421 6.69 19.51 -50.71
CA VAL A 421 6.80 20.81 -51.39
C VAL A 421 8.26 21.12 -51.77
N SER A 422 9.22 20.77 -50.90
CA SER A 422 10.65 20.96 -51.21
C SER A 422 11.10 20.12 -52.40
N LEU A 423 10.60 18.88 -52.53
CA LEU A 423 10.87 18.03 -53.69
C LEU A 423 10.17 18.54 -54.95
N GLU A 424 8.87 18.83 -54.86
CA GLU A 424 8.09 19.26 -56.02
C GLU A 424 8.59 20.61 -56.59
N VAL A 425 8.81 21.61 -55.73
CA VAL A 425 9.26 22.94 -56.17
C VAL A 425 10.76 22.98 -56.43
N GLY A 426 11.57 22.34 -55.59
CA GLY A 426 13.03 22.43 -55.64
C GLY A 426 13.72 21.43 -56.55
N VAL A 427 13.16 20.23 -56.74
CA VAL A 427 13.77 19.15 -57.53
C VAL A 427 13.00 18.90 -58.82
N ASP A 428 11.68 18.70 -58.73
CA ASP A 428 10.86 18.33 -59.89
C ASP A 428 10.51 19.54 -60.78
N GLY A 429 10.70 20.76 -60.28
CA GLY A 429 10.35 21.99 -61.00
C GLY A 429 8.84 22.19 -61.18
N LEU A 430 8.02 21.50 -60.37
CA LEU A 430 6.57 21.68 -60.29
C LEU A 430 6.26 22.94 -59.49
N LEU A 431 6.47 24.08 -60.15
CA LEU A 431 6.32 25.40 -59.55
C LEU A 431 4.86 25.70 -59.16
N GLY A 432 4.65 26.09 -57.91
CA GLY A 432 3.34 26.50 -57.38
C GLY A 432 2.67 25.46 -56.49
N SER A 433 3.34 24.35 -56.19
CA SER A 433 2.90 23.42 -55.15
C SER A 433 2.85 24.11 -53.79
N GLN A 434 1.80 23.81 -53.03
CA GLN A 434 1.53 24.38 -51.72
C GLN A 434 1.39 23.27 -50.67
N ALA A 435 1.89 23.55 -49.48
CA ALA A 435 1.69 22.74 -48.30
C ALA A 435 0.25 22.89 -47.81
N VAL A 436 -0.41 21.76 -47.54
CA VAL A 436 -1.78 21.74 -47.00
C VAL A 436 -1.79 20.95 -45.70
N VAL A 437 -1.73 21.66 -44.57
CA VAL A 437 -1.83 21.08 -43.24
C VAL A 437 -3.18 21.42 -42.66
N LYS A 438 -4.01 20.40 -42.36
CA LYS A 438 -5.34 20.58 -41.77
C LYS A 438 -5.24 20.85 -40.27
N ASP A 439 -6.21 21.59 -39.75
CA ASP A 439 -6.42 21.80 -38.31
C ASP A 439 -5.21 22.38 -37.56
N VAL A 440 -4.44 23.25 -38.22
CA VAL A 440 -3.32 23.99 -37.62
C VAL A 440 -3.69 25.43 -37.29
N GLY A 441 -3.29 25.87 -36.10
CA GLY A 441 -3.38 27.25 -35.63
C GLY A 441 -2.04 27.76 -35.11
N GLY A 442 -1.95 29.06 -34.84
CA GLY A 442 -0.72 29.70 -34.34
C GLY A 442 0.47 29.48 -35.26
N THR A 443 1.65 29.24 -34.67
CA THR A 443 2.93 29.12 -35.38
C THR A 443 2.91 28.09 -36.51
N TRP A 444 2.15 27.00 -36.38
CA TRP A 444 2.04 25.98 -37.44
C TRP A 444 1.36 26.51 -38.70
N LYS A 445 0.31 27.32 -38.52
CA LYS A 445 -0.38 27.98 -39.63
C LYS A 445 0.53 29.02 -40.28
N ASP A 446 1.24 29.80 -39.47
CA ASP A 446 2.17 30.83 -39.96
C ASP A 446 3.29 30.21 -40.79
N LEU A 447 3.92 29.13 -40.32
CA LEU A 447 4.96 28.42 -41.07
C LEU A 447 4.44 27.82 -42.39
N THR A 448 3.23 27.23 -42.36
CA THR A 448 2.59 26.71 -43.59
C THR A 448 2.36 27.84 -44.60
N ASN A 449 1.87 29.00 -44.13
CA ASN A 449 1.68 30.17 -44.99
C ASN A 449 3.00 30.70 -45.56
N HIS A 450 4.07 30.75 -44.76
CA HIS A 450 5.38 31.19 -45.25
C HIS A 450 5.96 30.27 -46.34
N VAL A 451 5.85 28.94 -46.18
CA VAL A 451 6.26 27.97 -47.23
C VAL A 451 5.44 28.17 -48.51
N ASN A 452 4.13 28.42 -48.37
CA ASN A 452 3.25 28.66 -49.51
C ASN A 452 3.56 29.98 -50.21
N MET A 453 3.80 31.06 -49.46
CA MET A 453 4.21 32.36 -50.01
C MET A 453 5.55 32.27 -50.75
N MET A 454 6.53 31.56 -50.17
CA MET A 454 7.82 31.32 -50.83
C MET A 454 7.62 30.56 -52.15
N SER A 455 6.86 29.46 -52.12
CA SER A 455 6.61 28.63 -53.30
C SER A 455 5.86 29.39 -54.41
N GLU A 456 4.87 30.21 -54.04
CA GLU A 456 4.12 31.07 -54.97
C GLU A 456 5.01 32.15 -55.60
N LYS A 457 5.83 32.84 -54.81
CA LYS A 457 6.73 33.90 -55.31
C LYS A 457 7.78 33.35 -56.26
N ILE A 458 8.45 32.25 -55.91
CA ILE A 458 9.43 31.60 -56.78
C ILE A 458 8.76 31.11 -58.06
N ALA A 459 7.58 30.50 -57.95
CA ALA A 459 6.85 30.00 -59.11
C ALA A 459 6.47 31.11 -60.10
N GLY A 460 6.00 32.25 -59.59
CA GLY A 460 5.68 33.41 -60.41
C GLY A 460 6.91 33.99 -61.11
N GLN A 461 7.99 34.21 -60.36
CA GLN A 461 9.24 34.78 -60.87
C GLN A 461 9.88 33.91 -61.95
N VAL A 462 10.02 32.60 -61.71
CA VAL A 462 10.63 31.68 -62.68
C VAL A 462 9.75 31.49 -63.92
N ARG A 463 8.42 31.45 -63.78
CA ARG A 463 7.51 31.39 -64.95
C ARG A 463 7.61 32.63 -65.83
N ASP A 464 7.70 33.82 -65.25
CA ASP A 464 7.80 35.06 -66.02
C ASP A 464 9.13 35.14 -66.79
N ILE A 465 10.23 34.76 -66.14
CA ILE A 465 11.55 34.62 -66.78
C ILE A 465 11.49 33.60 -67.93
N ALA A 466 10.89 32.43 -67.70
CA ALA A 466 10.75 31.40 -68.73
C ALA A 466 9.89 31.86 -69.92
N ALA A 467 8.83 32.64 -69.68
CA ALA A 467 7.99 33.20 -70.73
C ALA A 467 8.76 34.17 -71.62
N VAL A 468 9.59 35.04 -71.02
CA VAL A 468 10.43 35.98 -71.76
C VAL A 468 11.56 35.26 -72.51
N ALA A 469 12.20 34.27 -71.90
CA ALA A 469 13.21 33.46 -72.58
C ALA A 469 12.64 32.73 -73.80
N LYS A 470 11.40 32.23 -73.69
CA LYS A 470 10.67 31.64 -74.82
C LYS A 470 10.35 32.67 -75.90
N ALA A 471 9.87 33.86 -75.53
CA ALA A 471 9.61 34.95 -76.48
C ALA A 471 10.87 35.35 -77.26
N VAL A 472 12.01 35.47 -76.57
CA VAL A 472 13.32 35.73 -77.19
C VAL A 472 13.71 34.62 -78.18
N ALA A 473 13.51 33.35 -77.80
CA ALA A 473 13.79 32.21 -78.68
C ALA A 473 12.88 32.20 -79.93
N GLU A 474 11.66 32.73 -79.83
CA GLU A 474 10.73 32.90 -80.94
C GLU A 474 10.96 34.21 -81.74
N GLY A 475 11.92 35.03 -81.32
CA GLY A 475 12.27 36.31 -81.96
C GLY A 475 11.43 37.52 -81.53
N ASP A 476 10.52 37.36 -80.56
CA ASP A 476 9.78 38.47 -79.96
C ASP A 476 10.61 39.15 -78.86
N LEU A 477 11.29 40.24 -79.24
CA LEU A 477 12.15 41.04 -78.35
C LEU A 477 11.39 42.19 -77.67
N THR A 478 10.06 42.22 -77.76
CA THR A 478 9.22 43.24 -77.10
C THR A 478 8.87 42.87 -75.66
N LYS A 479 9.07 41.61 -75.27
CA LYS A 479 8.73 41.10 -73.92
C LYS A 479 9.86 41.33 -72.92
N LYS A 480 9.47 41.72 -71.71
CA LYS A 480 10.35 41.93 -70.56
C LYS A 480 9.82 41.17 -69.36
N VAL A 481 10.71 40.79 -68.47
CA VAL A 481 10.32 40.20 -67.19
C VAL A 481 9.82 41.34 -66.30
N THR A 482 8.62 41.19 -65.77
CA THR A 482 7.90 42.22 -64.99
C THR A 482 7.57 41.77 -63.56
N ALA A 483 7.86 40.51 -63.22
CA ALA A 483 7.67 39.97 -61.89
C ALA A 483 8.40 40.79 -60.82
N ASP A 484 7.71 41.08 -59.73
CA ASP A 484 8.27 41.74 -58.56
C ASP A 484 9.25 40.79 -57.83
N ALA A 485 10.50 41.22 -57.70
CA ALA A 485 11.58 40.46 -57.09
C ALA A 485 12.58 41.36 -56.37
N GLN A 486 13.34 40.75 -55.46
CA GLN A 486 14.40 41.40 -54.71
C GLN A 486 15.62 40.47 -54.64
N GLY A 487 16.79 41.03 -54.31
CA GLY A 487 18.03 40.27 -54.18
C GLY A 487 18.44 39.60 -55.50
N GLU A 488 18.96 38.38 -55.41
CA GLU A 488 19.53 37.64 -56.55
C GLU A 488 18.52 37.43 -57.70
N VAL A 489 17.23 37.29 -57.38
CA VAL A 489 16.20 37.13 -58.42
C VAL A 489 16.00 38.44 -59.18
N LEU A 490 16.11 39.61 -58.53
CA LEU A 490 16.05 40.89 -59.22
C LEU A 490 17.25 41.09 -60.14
N ASP A 491 18.45 40.68 -59.72
CA ASP A 491 19.65 40.74 -60.56
C ASP A 491 19.53 39.84 -61.80
N LEU A 492 18.92 38.66 -61.64
CA LEU A 492 18.59 37.77 -62.75
C LEU A 492 17.58 38.42 -63.72
N ILE A 493 16.53 39.06 -63.19
CA ILE A 493 15.54 39.79 -63.99
C ILE A 493 16.19 40.92 -64.78
N ASN A 494 17.04 41.72 -64.14
CA ASN A 494 17.77 42.80 -64.79
C ASN A 494 18.69 42.27 -65.89
N THR A 495 19.43 41.19 -65.63
CA THR A 495 20.32 40.55 -66.60
C THR A 495 19.54 40.05 -67.83
N MET A 496 18.42 39.36 -67.61
CA MET A 496 17.54 38.89 -68.68
C MET A 496 16.99 40.07 -69.50
N ASN A 497 16.52 41.12 -68.84
CA ASN A 497 15.99 42.31 -69.51
C ASN A 497 17.08 43.05 -70.31
N THR A 498 18.29 43.21 -69.77
CA THR A 498 19.42 43.79 -70.51
C THR A 498 19.79 42.97 -71.74
N MET A 499 19.78 41.64 -71.65
CA MET A 499 19.99 40.77 -72.82
C MET A 499 18.93 41.02 -73.90
N VAL A 500 17.65 41.13 -73.53
CA VAL A 500 16.57 41.48 -74.46
C VAL A 500 16.82 42.84 -75.12
N ASP A 501 17.26 43.86 -74.36
CA ASP A 501 17.56 45.19 -74.93
C ASP A 501 18.70 45.15 -75.92
N GLN A 502 19.79 44.44 -75.59
CA GLN A 502 20.94 44.29 -76.47
C GLN A 502 20.56 43.59 -77.77
N LEU A 503 19.78 42.51 -77.69
CA LEU A 503 19.26 41.80 -78.87
C LEU A 503 18.37 42.69 -79.73
N ASN A 504 17.46 43.46 -79.11
CA ASN A 504 16.52 44.31 -79.83
C ASN A 504 17.25 45.44 -80.57
N ASN A 505 18.19 46.10 -79.89
CA ASN A 505 19.02 47.15 -80.48
C ASN A 505 19.89 46.61 -81.63
N PHE A 506 20.50 45.45 -81.45
CA PHE A 506 21.29 44.81 -82.50
C PHE A 506 20.42 44.48 -83.73
N SER A 507 19.25 43.86 -83.53
CA SER A 507 18.32 43.53 -84.61
C SER A 507 17.87 44.78 -85.39
N ALA A 508 17.55 45.86 -84.68
CA ALA A 508 17.17 47.14 -85.29
C ALA A 508 18.33 47.74 -86.13
N GLU A 509 19.55 47.76 -85.60
CA GLU A 509 20.71 48.32 -86.28
C GLU A 509 21.12 47.51 -87.52
N VAL A 510 21.10 46.18 -87.43
CA VAL A 510 21.37 45.31 -88.59
C VAL A 510 20.30 45.51 -89.67
N THR A 511 19.02 45.60 -89.29
CA THR A 511 17.93 45.87 -90.23
C THR A 511 18.12 47.22 -90.91
N ARG A 512 18.45 48.28 -90.14
CA ARG A 512 18.68 49.63 -90.65
C ARG A 512 19.84 49.68 -91.65
N VAL A 513 21.00 49.11 -91.29
CA VAL A 513 22.19 49.12 -92.17
C VAL A 513 21.96 48.29 -93.43
N SER A 514 21.25 47.15 -93.30
CA SER A 514 20.88 46.33 -94.46
C SER A 514 19.97 47.10 -95.42
N LEU A 515 19.03 47.89 -94.90
CA LEU A 515 18.16 48.74 -95.72
C LEU A 515 18.94 49.90 -96.35
N GLU A 516 19.69 50.66 -95.57
CA GLU A 516 20.43 51.84 -96.04
C GLU A 516 21.48 51.48 -97.11
N VAL A 517 22.35 50.51 -96.81
CA VAL A 517 23.46 50.17 -97.70
C VAL A 517 23.04 49.18 -98.78
N GLY A 518 22.19 48.21 -98.45
CA GLY A 518 21.80 47.13 -99.36
C GLY A 518 20.63 47.46 -100.29
N VAL A 519 19.64 48.23 -99.83
CA VAL A 519 18.39 48.47 -100.59
C VAL A 519 18.32 49.91 -101.11
N GLU A 520 18.52 50.89 -100.23
CA GLU A 520 18.40 52.32 -100.57
C GLU A 520 19.64 52.88 -101.27
N GLY A 521 20.77 52.16 -101.23
CA GLY A 521 22.03 52.62 -101.82
C GLY A 521 22.67 53.83 -101.11
N LYS A 522 22.26 54.11 -99.87
CA LYS A 522 22.89 55.11 -98.98
C LYS A 522 24.19 54.54 -98.42
N LEU A 523 25.24 54.61 -99.22
CA LEU A 523 26.55 54.07 -98.88
C LEU A 523 27.18 54.85 -97.71
N GLY A 524 27.85 54.15 -96.80
CA GLY A 524 28.51 54.69 -95.61
C GLY A 524 27.77 54.47 -94.29
N GLY A 525 26.60 53.83 -94.31
CA GLY A 525 25.87 53.45 -93.09
C GLY A 525 26.64 52.44 -92.24
N GLN A 526 26.64 52.63 -90.92
CA GLN A 526 27.26 51.74 -89.94
C GLN A 526 26.30 51.47 -88.78
N ALA A 527 26.24 50.22 -88.33
CA ALA A 527 25.54 49.76 -87.15
C ALA A 527 26.24 50.28 -85.90
N VAL A 528 25.48 50.90 -85.00
CA VAL A 528 25.97 51.39 -83.71
C VAL A 528 25.11 50.81 -82.59
N VAL A 529 25.58 49.70 -82.03
CA VAL A 529 24.93 49.07 -80.87
C VAL A 529 25.69 49.49 -79.62
N LYS A 530 25.01 50.14 -78.68
CA LYS A 530 25.61 50.60 -77.41
C LYS A 530 25.74 49.44 -76.43
N ASP A 531 26.76 49.51 -75.58
CA ASP A 531 26.96 48.61 -74.44
C ASP A 531 27.03 47.12 -74.79
N VAL A 532 27.56 46.79 -75.98
CA VAL A 532 27.82 45.41 -76.41
C VAL A 532 29.29 45.05 -76.29
N GLY A 533 29.55 43.83 -75.81
CA GLY A 533 30.87 43.21 -75.74
C GLY A 533 30.82 41.75 -76.23
N GLY A 534 32.00 41.14 -76.39
CA GLY A 534 32.11 39.75 -76.88
C GLY A 534 31.48 39.56 -78.27
N THR A 535 30.79 38.43 -78.46
CA THR A 535 30.20 38.04 -79.76
C THR A 535 29.30 39.12 -80.37
N TRP A 536 28.57 39.89 -79.55
CA TRP A 536 27.71 40.96 -80.04
C TRP A 536 28.50 42.08 -80.72
N LYS A 537 29.63 42.46 -80.12
CA LYS A 537 30.52 43.45 -80.70
C LYS A 537 31.13 42.94 -82.00
N ASP A 538 31.61 41.69 -82.01
CA ASP A 538 32.20 41.08 -83.20
C ASP A 538 31.20 41.04 -84.36
N LEU A 539 29.93 40.72 -84.10
CA LEU A 539 28.89 40.73 -85.13
C LEU A 539 28.59 42.14 -85.65
N THR A 540 28.52 43.15 -84.78
CA THR A 540 28.36 44.54 -85.20
C THR A 540 29.55 45.01 -86.06
N ASP A 541 30.77 44.68 -85.65
CA ASP A 541 32.00 45.05 -86.37
C ASP A 541 32.06 44.35 -87.75
N ASN A 542 31.61 43.10 -87.85
CA ASN A 542 31.50 42.38 -89.12
C ASN A 542 30.46 42.98 -90.09
N VAL A 543 29.28 43.37 -89.58
CA VAL A 543 28.26 44.08 -90.40
C VAL A 543 28.80 45.41 -90.90
N ASN A 544 29.52 46.14 -90.04
CA ASN A 544 30.16 47.40 -90.39
C ASN A 544 31.27 47.21 -91.44
N LEU A 545 32.08 46.16 -91.32
CA LEU A 545 33.10 45.83 -92.31
C LEU A 545 32.47 45.50 -93.67
N MET A 546 31.40 44.71 -93.68
CA MET A 546 30.65 44.40 -94.90
C MET A 546 30.09 45.68 -95.56
N ALA A 547 29.43 46.53 -94.78
CA ALA A 547 28.88 47.79 -95.25
C ALA A 547 29.95 48.76 -95.78
N ALA A 548 31.10 48.84 -95.11
CA ALA A 548 32.23 49.68 -95.52
C ALA A 548 32.87 49.18 -96.82
N ASN A 549 33.03 47.87 -96.97
CA ASN A 549 33.54 47.25 -98.19
C ASN A 549 32.60 47.55 -99.37
N LEU A 550 31.30 47.26 -99.24
CA LEU A 550 30.31 47.56 -100.29
C LEU A 550 30.29 49.04 -100.65
N THR A 551 30.33 49.92 -99.64
CA THR A 551 30.39 51.37 -99.83
C THR A 551 31.58 51.81 -100.68
N THR A 552 32.77 51.33 -100.32
CA THR A 552 34.02 51.71 -100.99
C THR A 552 34.03 51.18 -102.43
N GLN A 553 33.62 49.92 -102.60
CA GLN A 553 33.62 49.25 -103.89
C GLN A 553 32.62 49.88 -104.86
N VAL A 554 31.38 50.12 -104.44
CA VAL A 554 30.33 50.71 -105.29
C VAL A 554 30.63 52.19 -105.60
N ARG A 555 31.14 52.97 -104.64
CA ARG A 555 31.55 54.37 -104.90
C ARG A 555 32.64 54.45 -105.93
N SER A 556 33.68 53.62 -105.85
CA SER A 556 34.76 53.65 -106.83
C SER A 556 34.32 53.23 -108.23
N ILE A 557 33.38 52.27 -108.34
CA ILE A 557 32.73 51.97 -109.63
C ILE A 557 31.98 53.21 -110.14
N ALA A 558 31.13 53.82 -109.31
CA ALA A 558 30.33 54.98 -109.68
C ALA A 558 31.19 56.18 -110.12
N GLU A 559 32.29 56.44 -109.42
CA GLU A 559 33.26 57.50 -109.76
C GLU A 559 33.88 57.30 -111.14
N VAL A 560 34.33 56.09 -111.44
CA VAL A 560 34.95 55.77 -112.73
C VAL A 560 33.93 55.80 -113.85
N THR A 561 32.74 55.21 -113.66
CA THR A 561 31.68 55.27 -114.68
C THR A 561 31.21 56.71 -114.92
N THR A 562 31.20 57.56 -113.89
CA THR A 562 30.87 58.99 -114.05
C THR A 562 31.96 59.75 -114.81
N ALA A 563 33.24 59.44 -114.55
CA ALA A 563 34.36 60.02 -115.28
C ALA A 563 34.30 59.66 -116.76
N VAL A 564 34.07 58.38 -117.06
CA VAL A 564 33.87 57.85 -118.42
C VAL A 564 32.71 58.57 -119.12
N ALA A 565 31.56 58.75 -118.45
CA ALA A 565 30.42 59.46 -119.00
C ALA A 565 30.70 60.95 -119.30
N LYS A 566 31.66 61.55 -118.59
CA LYS A 566 32.13 62.93 -118.83
C LYS A 566 33.27 63.02 -119.83
N GLY A 567 33.69 61.91 -120.43
CA GLY A 567 34.77 61.83 -121.42
C GLY A 567 36.18 61.70 -120.83
N ASP A 568 36.32 61.53 -119.51
CA ASP A 568 37.61 61.27 -118.86
C ASP A 568 37.85 59.77 -118.76
N LEU A 569 38.59 59.23 -119.72
CA LEU A 569 38.94 57.80 -119.84
C LEU A 569 40.29 57.48 -119.18
N SER A 570 40.87 58.41 -118.43
CA SER A 570 42.12 58.20 -117.71
C SER A 570 41.93 57.47 -116.37
N LYS A 571 40.70 57.43 -115.85
CA LYS A 571 40.39 56.83 -114.55
C LYS A 571 40.06 55.35 -114.65
N LYS A 572 40.58 54.57 -113.70
CA LYS A 572 40.26 53.16 -113.49
C LYS A 572 39.84 52.92 -112.05
N ILE A 573 39.07 51.86 -111.84
CA ILE A 573 38.73 51.37 -110.51
C ILE A 573 40.00 50.73 -109.95
N ASP A 574 40.44 51.19 -108.77
CA ASP A 574 41.68 50.70 -108.13
C ASP A 574 41.42 49.91 -106.83
N VAL A 575 40.26 50.08 -106.19
CA VAL A 575 39.92 49.43 -104.90
C VAL A 575 40.14 47.92 -104.92
N GLU A 576 40.69 47.37 -103.81
CA GLU A 576 40.86 45.94 -103.63
C GLU A 576 39.49 45.24 -103.54
N THR A 577 39.24 44.33 -104.48
CA THR A 577 37.99 43.59 -104.60
C THR A 577 38.28 42.12 -104.83
N ARG A 578 37.34 41.25 -104.45
CA ARG A 578 37.40 39.79 -104.64
C ARG A 578 36.05 39.28 -105.12
N GLY A 579 36.03 38.08 -105.70
CA GLY A 579 34.81 37.44 -106.20
C GLY A 579 34.13 38.24 -107.31
N GLU A 580 32.80 38.25 -107.35
CA GLU A 580 32.00 38.89 -108.40
C GLU A 580 32.29 40.40 -108.56
N ILE A 581 32.64 41.08 -107.47
CA ILE A 581 32.99 42.51 -107.51
C ILE A 581 34.36 42.72 -108.19
N TYR A 582 35.28 41.76 -108.12
CA TYR A 582 36.54 41.80 -108.85
C TYR A 582 36.32 41.65 -110.36
N ASP A 583 35.45 40.74 -110.76
CA ASP A 583 35.09 40.55 -112.17
C ASP A 583 34.37 41.78 -112.72
N LEU A 584 33.49 42.40 -111.93
CA LEU A 584 32.84 43.67 -112.28
C LEU A 584 33.87 44.79 -112.44
N LYS A 585 34.82 44.93 -111.50
CA LYS A 585 35.93 45.89 -111.60
C LYS A 585 36.70 45.73 -112.91
N ASN A 586 37.10 44.50 -113.25
CA ASN A 586 37.87 44.22 -114.46
C ASN A 586 37.06 44.48 -115.73
N THR A 587 35.77 44.13 -115.73
CA THR A 587 34.86 44.38 -116.86
C THR A 587 34.72 45.88 -117.11
N VAL A 588 34.48 46.68 -116.06
CA VAL A 588 34.39 48.13 -116.18
C VAL A 588 35.72 48.74 -116.62
N ASN A 589 36.84 48.33 -116.04
CA ASN A 589 38.16 48.81 -116.46
C ASN A 589 38.49 48.47 -117.93
N SER A 590 38.15 47.26 -118.37
CA SER A 590 38.34 46.84 -119.77
C SER A 590 37.46 47.65 -120.73
N MET A 591 36.23 47.98 -120.32
CA MET A 591 35.36 48.88 -121.08
C MET A 591 35.98 50.28 -121.21
N VAL A 592 36.56 50.83 -120.13
CA VAL A 592 37.27 52.13 -120.17
C VAL A 592 38.43 52.06 -121.17
N ASP A 593 39.23 50.99 -121.14
CA ASP A 593 40.35 50.81 -122.07
C ASP A 593 39.89 50.76 -123.53
N GLN A 594 38.82 50.01 -123.83
CA GLN A 594 38.26 49.92 -125.17
C GLN A 594 37.71 51.26 -125.67
N LEU A 595 36.99 51.99 -124.81
CA LEU A 595 36.48 53.33 -125.14
C LEU A 595 37.61 54.32 -125.36
N ASN A 596 38.72 54.21 -124.60
CA ASN A 596 39.87 55.10 -124.76
C ASN A 596 40.58 54.89 -126.10
N VAL A 597 40.76 53.63 -126.49
CA VAL A 597 41.28 53.28 -127.83
C VAL A 597 40.35 53.80 -128.92
N PHE A 598 39.04 53.57 -128.79
CA PHE A 598 38.05 54.06 -129.76
C PHE A 598 38.06 55.59 -129.87
N ALA A 599 38.05 56.32 -128.75
CA ALA A 599 38.10 57.78 -128.74
C ALA A 599 39.40 58.32 -129.37
N SER A 600 40.53 57.65 -129.15
CA SER A 600 41.81 58.01 -129.78
C SER A 600 41.79 57.82 -131.29
N GLU A 601 41.13 56.75 -131.77
CA GLU A 601 41.03 56.43 -133.19
C GLU A 601 40.06 57.37 -133.92
N VAL A 602 38.92 57.72 -133.30
CA VAL A 602 37.97 58.70 -133.85
C VAL A 602 38.53 60.11 -133.85
N SER A 603 39.42 60.47 -132.91
CA SER A 603 40.12 61.78 -132.92
C SER A 603 41.26 61.85 -133.95
N ARG A 604 41.69 60.69 -134.49
CA ARG A 604 42.75 60.55 -135.49
C ARG A 604 42.23 60.65 -136.93
N VAL A 605 40.92 60.41 -137.12
CA VAL A 605 40.17 60.57 -138.37
C VAL A 605 39.56 61.97 -138.42
#